data_AF-A0A2A7WZH9-F1
#
_entry.id   AF-A0A2A7WZH9-F1
#
_cell.length_a   1.000
_cell.length_b   1.000
_cell.length_c   1.000
_cell.angle_alpha   90.00
_cell.angle_beta   90.00
_cell.angle_gamma   90.00
#
_symmetry.space_group_name_H-M   'P 1'
#
loop_
_entity.id
_entity.type
_entity.pdbx_description
1 polymer ?
#
loop_
_entity_poly.entity_id
_entity_poly.type
_entity_poly.pdbx_seq_one_letter_code
_entity_poly.pdbx_strand_id
1 'polypeptide(L)' 'MTRSMGSGRLAYKLSFGKQALSWDLVDIFDCDDTLKFVTILEQRNYYKNWLKSLR' A
#
# COMPACT_ATOMS: atom_id res chain seq x y z
N MET A 1 10.74 12.50 -19.45
CA MET A 1 10.30 13.48 -18.43
C MET A 1 10.26 12.75 -17.08
N THR A 2 11.35 12.80 -16.30
CA THR A 2 11.38 12.14 -14.98
C THR A 2 11.09 13.20 -13.93
N ARG A 3 9.90 13.16 -13.31
CA ARG A 3 9.66 13.92 -12.08
C ARG A 3 10.39 13.16 -10.98
N SER A 4 11.45 13.76 -10.44
CA SER A 4 12.17 13.20 -9.31
C SER A 4 11.21 13.20 -8.11
N MET A 5 10.53 12.07 -7.87
CA MET A 5 9.57 11.91 -6.78
C MET A 5 10.24 11.67 -5.41
N GLY A 6 11.57 11.75 -5.34
CA GLY A 6 12.33 11.57 -4.10
C GLY A 6 11.95 10.30 -3.34
N SER A 7 11.82 10.41 -2.02
CA SER A 7 11.38 9.35 -1.10
C SER A 7 9.90 8.96 -1.24
N GLY A 8 9.10 9.66 -2.07
CA GLY A 8 7.67 9.41 -2.26
C GLY A 8 7.35 8.33 -3.30
N ARG A 9 8.36 7.66 -3.87
CA ARG A 9 8.19 6.63 -4.90
C ARG A 9 7.83 5.24 -4.33
N LEU A 10 8.12 5.00 -3.05
CA LEU A 10 7.89 3.72 -2.41
C LEU A 10 6.70 3.78 -1.46
N ALA A 11 5.92 2.70 -1.41
CA ALA A 11 4.81 2.53 -0.49
C ALA A 11 4.80 1.09 0.08
N TYR A 12 4.23 0.90 1.26
CA TYR A 12 4.03 -0.43 1.82
C TYR A 12 2.76 -1.08 1.26
N LYS A 13 2.89 -2.32 0.76
CA LYS A 13 1.76 -3.18 0.40
C LYS A 13 1.20 -3.83 1.67
N LEU A 14 -0.07 -3.54 1.99
CA LEU A 14 -0.70 -3.99 3.23
C LEU A 14 -1.41 -5.33 3.03
N SER A 15 -1.10 -6.30 3.89
CA SER A 15 -1.79 -7.59 3.98
C SER A 15 -2.55 -7.68 5.31
N PHE A 16 -3.81 -8.07 5.26
CA PHE A 16 -4.67 -8.15 6.45
C PHE A 16 -4.09 -9.12 7.49
N GLY A 17 -4.08 -8.73 8.77
CA GLY A 17 -3.53 -9.53 9.87
C GLY A 17 -1.99 -9.65 9.89
N LYS A 18 -1.29 -9.02 8.94
CA LYS A 18 0.18 -9.06 8.86
C LYS A 18 0.77 -7.66 9.00
N GLN A 19 1.75 -7.51 9.88
CA GLN A 19 2.53 -6.28 10.01
C GLN A 19 3.30 -6.02 8.70
N ALA A 20 3.27 -4.79 8.22
CA ALA A 20 4.06 -4.37 7.06
C ALA A 20 5.54 -4.25 7.46
N LEU A 21 6.41 -4.88 6.70
CA LEU A 21 7.86 -4.91 6.91
C LEU A 21 8.59 -4.35 5.68
N SER A 22 9.89 -4.14 5.78
CA SER A 22 10.70 -3.53 4.70
C SER A 22 10.64 -4.31 3.38
N TRP A 23 10.40 -5.64 3.42
CA TRP A 23 10.21 -6.46 2.22
C TRP A 23 8.85 -6.23 1.53
N ASP A 24 7.89 -5.57 2.20
CA ASP A 24 6.56 -5.27 1.65
C ASP A 24 6.56 -3.88 0.95
N LEU A 25 7.72 -3.22 0.83
CA LEU A 25 7.87 -1.99 0.05
C LEU A 25 7.76 -2.29 -1.45
N VAL A 26 6.88 -1.56 -2.12
CA VAL A 26 6.67 -1.62 -3.56
C VAL A 26 6.82 -0.22 -4.16
N ASP A 27 7.23 -0.17 -5.43
CA ASP A 27 7.22 1.05 -6.22
C ASP A 27 5.78 1.35 -6.66
N ILE A 28 5.29 2.57 -6.41
CA ILE A 28 3.90 2.96 -6.71
C ILE A 28 3.60 3.02 -8.21
N PHE A 29 4.62 2.99 -9.06
CA PHE A 29 4.48 2.91 -10.52
C PHE A 29 4.69 1.50 -11.06
N ASP A 30 4.93 0.51 -10.19
CA ASP A 30 5.02 -0.88 -10.61
C ASP A 30 3.65 -1.44 -10.97
N CYS A 31 3.61 -2.27 -12.01
CA CYS A 31 2.37 -2.90 -12.46
C CYS A 31 2.19 -4.22 -11.71
N ASP A 32 1.18 -4.27 -10.85
CA ASP A 32 0.80 -5.49 -10.14
C ASP A 32 -0.65 -5.83 -10.46
N ASP A 33 -0.83 -6.84 -11.31
CA ASP A 33 -2.16 -7.32 -11.76
C ASP A 33 -3.00 -7.91 -10.61
N THR A 34 -2.40 -8.13 -9.42
CA THR A 34 -3.12 -8.57 -8.22
C THR A 34 -3.79 -7.42 -7.46
N LEU A 35 -3.47 -6.16 -7.78
CA LEU A 35 -4.08 -5.00 -7.16
C LEU A 35 -5.49 -4.75 -7.70
N LYS A 36 -6.40 -4.45 -6.77
CA LYS A 36 -7.77 -4.05 -7.11
C LYS A 36 -7.89 -2.54 -6.97
N PHE A 37 -8.36 -1.89 -8.03
CA PHE A 37 -8.76 -0.49 -7.97
C PHE A 37 -10.03 -0.36 -7.13
N VAL A 38 -9.98 0.52 -6.13
CA VAL A 38 -11.08 0.75 -5.18
C VAL A 38 -11.24 2.25 -4.95
N THR A 39 -12.36 2.64 -4.34
CA THR A 39 -12.58 4.03 -3.94
C THR A 39 -11.67 4.44 -2.77
N ILE A 40 -11.47 5.75 -2.62
CA ILE A 40 -10.73 6.32 -1.47
C ILE A 40 -11.35 5.88 -0.14
N LEU A 41 -12.68 5.77 -0.08
CA LEU A 41 -13.40 5.33 1.12
C LEU A 41 -13.08 3.87 1.46
N GLU A 42 -13.11 2.98 0.48
CA GLU A 42 -12.76 1.56 0.66
C GLU A 42 -11.31 1.39 1.08
N GLN A 43 -10.37 2.10 0.44
CA GLN A 43 -8.96 2.08 0.82
C GLN A 43 -8.77 2.53 2.28
N ARG A 44 -9.43 3.63 2.69
CA ARG A 44 -9.36 4.14 4.06
C ARG A 44 -9.97 3.17 5.07
N ASN A 45 -11.07 2.51 4.70
CA ASN A 45 -11.70 1.51 5.55
C ASN A 45 -10.82 0.26 5.71
N TYR A 46 -10.19 -0.21 4.63
CA TYR A 46 -9.23 -1.30 4.66
C TYR A 46 -8.07 -0.99 5.61
N TYR A 47 -7.47 0.20 5.51
CA TYR A 47 -6.39 0.62 6.41
C TYR A 47 -6.80 0.60 7.89
N LYS A 48 -7.98 1.15 8.22
CA LYS A 48 -8.51 1.12 9.60
C LYS A 48 -8.73 -0.29 10.09
N ASN A 49 -9.24 -1.18 9.25
CA ASN A 49 -9.48 -2.58 9.61
C ASN A 49 -8.17 -3.35 9.77
N TRP A 50 -7.18 -3.08 8.91
CA TRP A 50 -5.83 -3.63 9.03
C TRP A 50 -5.19 -3.24 10.37
N LEU A 51 -5.25 -1.96 10.77
CA LEU A 51 -4.76 -1.53 12.09
C LEU A 51 -5.40 -2.29 13.25
N LYS A 52 -6.70 -2.60 13.15
CA LYS A 52 -7.40 -3.40 14.17
C LYS A 52 -6.99 -4.87 14.15
N SER A 53 -6.61 -5.40 12.98
CA SER A 53 -6.17 -6.79 12.82
C SER A 53 -4.77 -7.08 13.37
N LEU A 54 -3.99 -6.02 13.66
CA LEU A 54 -2.64 -6.11 14.23
C LEU A 54 -2.63 -6.02 15.76
N ARG A 55 -3.78 -5.80 16.37
CA ARG A 55 -3.98 -5.84 17.83
C ARG A 55 -4.37 -7.23 18.26
#